data_AF-A0A552FLT1-F1
#
_entry.id   AF-A0A552FLT1-F1
#
_cell.length_a   1.000
_cell.length_b   1.000
_cell.length_c   1.000
_cell.angle_alpha   90.00
_cell.angle_beta   90.00
_cell.angle_gamma   90.00
#
_symmetry.space_group_name_H-M   'P 1'
#
loop_
_entity.id
_entity.type
_entity.pdbx_description
1 polymer ?
#
loop_
_entity_poly.entity_id
_entity_poly.type
_entity_poly.pdbx_seq_one_letter_code
_entity_poly.pdbx_strand_id
1 'polypeptide(L)'
;MTTNPLNSLILEQISLICEQYSIESRILEDFADFVIKNHRKKSPKPSLTKSKTTATTTTGPKVKPLTLTQLKQAVYAYFEVSNTTELKKSSMFQMATRAFDNINLSQRESWEKIYREYVGILPEEDGETGKHCINGINIFKYFYPYRVFELDPKTATKEDIKNAYYRLSKVYHPDNQETGDAEVFDCLTVMYKSITTEIK
;
A
#
# COMPACT_ATOMS: atom_id res chain seq x y z
N MET A 1 -49.75 -3.26 6.54
CA MET A 1 -48.71 -3.60 5.55
C MET A 1 -47.95 -4.79 6.10
N THR A 2 -47.97 -5.92 5.40
CA THR A 2 -47.47 -7.21 5.89
C THR A 2 -45.95 -7.27 5.73
N THR A 3 -45.20 -6.94 6.80
CA THR A 3 -43.78 -7.29 6.91
C THR A 3 -43.71 -8.79 7.20
N ASN A 4 -43.02 -9.55 6.34
CA ASN A 4 -42.70 -10.94 6.70
C ASN A 4 -41.86 -10.88 7.98
N PRO A 5 -42.21 -11.64 9.03
CA PRO A 5 -41.45 -11.60 10.28
C PRO A 5 -40.00 -12.00 9.99
N LEU A 6 -39.05 -11.21 10.50
CA LEU A 6 -37.62 -11.54 10.42
C LEU A 6 -37.39 -12.92 11.05
N ASN A 7 -36.39 -13.63 10.53
CA ASN A 7 -36.03 -14.95 11.06
C ASN A 7 -35.75 -14.86 12.57
N SER A 8 -36.25 -15.84 13.34
CA SER A 8 -36.15 -15.85 14.80
C SER A 8 -34.72 -15.75 15.32
N LEU A 9 -33.73 -16.31 14.61
CA LEU A 9 -32.31 -16.20 14.97
C LEU A 9 -31.77 -14.78 14.83
N ILE A 10 -32.29 -14.02 13.86
CA ILE A 10 -31.89 -12.62 13.63
C ILE A 10 -32.47 -11.74 14.75
N LEU A 11 -33.72 -11.98 15.14
CA LEU A 11 -34.37 -11.25 16.22
C LEU A 11 -33.72 -11.52 17.59
N GLU A 12 -33.33 -12.76 17.86
CA GLU A 12 -32.60 -13.11 19.08
C GLU A 12 -31.25 -12.38 19.17
N GLN A 13 -30.50 -12.34 18.06
CA GLN A 13 -29.23 -11.62 18.02
C GLN A 13 -29.41 -10.10 18.12
N ILE A 14 -30.47 -9.54 17.53
CA ILE A 14 -30.82 -8.13 17.69
C ILE A 14 -31.10 -7.84 19.17
N SER A 15 -31.85 -8.69 19.87
CA SER A 15 -32.15 -8.52 21.30
C SER A 15 -30.87 -8.50 22.14
N LEU A 16 -29.95 -9.43 21.90
CA LEU A 16 -28.66 -9.48 22.62
C LEU A 16 -27.82 -8.21 22.38
N ILE A 17 -27.78 -7.70 21.16
CA ILE A 17 -27.04 -6.48 20.82
C ILE A 17 -27.70 -5.24 21.43
N CYS A 18 -29.04 -5.19 21.45
CA CYS A 18 -29.78 -4.09 22.07
C CYS A 18 -29.51 -4.01 23.58
N GLU A 19 -29.51 -5.16 24.27
CA GLU A 19 -29.19 -5.24 25.70
C GLU A 19 -27.74 -4.85 25.98
N GLN A 20 -26.79 -5.32 25.16
CA GLN A 20 -25.37 -5.08 25.38
C GLN A 20 -24.94 -3.63 25.09
N TYR A 21 -25.53 -3.00 24.07
CA TYR A 21 -25.08 -1.69 23.57
C TYR A 21 -26.11 -0.56 23.74
N SER A 22 -27.24 -0.82 24.41
CA SER A 22 -28.34 0.15 24.60
C SER A 22 -28.81 0.78 23.28
N ILE A 23 -28.90 -0.05 22.24
CA ILE A 23 -29.35 0.35 20.89
C ILE A 23 -30.84 0.03 20.77
N GLU A 24 -31.60 0.89 20.10
CA GLU A 24 -33.02 0.67 19.86
C GLU A 24 -33.24 -0.45 18.82
N SER A 25 -34.02 -1.48 19.18
CA SER A 25 -34.30 -2.68 18.34
C SER A 25 -34.75 -2.32 16.93
N ARG A 26 -35.55 -1.26 16.81
CA ARG A 26 -36.11 -0.80 15.54
C ARG A 26 -35.04 -0.43 14.51
N ILE A 27 -33.90 0.13 14.95
CA ILE A 27 -32.80 0.52 14.07
C ILE A 27 -32.14 -0.73 13.46
N LEU A 28 -31.95 -1.77 14.28
CA LEU A 28 -31.31 -3.00 13.86
C LEU A 28 -32.26 -3.88 13.02
N GLU A 29 -33.56 -3.84 13.30
CA GLU A 29 -34.59 -4.46 12.46
C GLU A 29 -34.64 -3.81 11.08
N ASP A 30 -34.70 -2.48 11.00
CA ASP A 30 -34.69 -1.74 9.73
C ASP A 30 -33.41 -2.03 8.91
N PHE A 31 -32.27 -2.13 9.59
CA PHE A 31 -31.00 -2.50 8.96
C PHE A 31 -30.99 -3.95 8.46
N ALA A 32 -31.46 -4.91 9.26
CA ALA A 32 -31.55 -6.30 8.86
C ALA A 32 -32.48 -6.46 7.63
N ASP A 33 -33.60 -5.73 7.61
CA ASP A 33 -34.52 -5.67 6.49
C ASP A 33 -33.85 -5.09 5.23
N PHE A 34 -33.04 -4.04 5.38
CA PHE A 34 -32.25 -3.47 4.30
C PHE A 34 -31.25 -4.47 3.73
N VAL A 35 -30.54 -5.21 4.58
CA VAL A 35 -29.57 -6.22 4.17
C VAL A 35 -30.28 -7.35 3.43
N ILE A 36 -31.39 -7.89 3.97
CA ILE A 36 -32.15 -8.96 3.31
C ILE A 36 -32.63 -8.52 1.92
N LYS A 37 -33.13 -7.28 1.78
CA LYS A 37 -33.59 -6.73 0.50
C LYS A 37 -32.48 -6.49 -0.53
N ASN A 38 -31.21 -6.38 -0.10
CA ASN A 38 -30.11 -5.97 -0.98
C ASN A 38 -28.92 -6.96 -1.06
N HIS A 39 -28.85 -8.00 -0.22
CA HIS A 39 -27.70 -8.92 -0.16
C HIS A 39 -27.42 -9.71 -1.44
N ARG A 40 -28.42 -9.88 -2.33
CA ARG A 40 -28.26 -10.56 -3.64
C ARG A 40 -28.05 -9.60 -4.81
N LYS A 41 -28.15 -8.28 -4.60
CA LYS A 41 -27.95 -7.30 -5.66
C LYS A 41 -26.44 -7.10 -5.83
N LYS A 42 -25.91 -7.49 -7.00
CA LYS A 42 -24.52 -7.17 -7.37
C LYS A 42 -24.38 -5.64 -7.41
N SER A 43 -23.34 -5.11 -6.76
CA SER A 43 -23.03 -3.68 -6.77
C SER A 43 -23.06 -3.16 -8.21
N PRO A 44 -23.85 -2.11 -8.51
CA PRO A 44 -23.87 -1.57 -9.86
C PRO A 44 -22.47 -1.10 -10.22
N LYS A 45 -21.93 -1.62 -11.34
CA LYS A 45 -20.70 -1.13 -11.96
C LYS A 45 -20.82 0.40 -12.11
N PRO A 46 -19.84 1.20 -11.66
CA PRO A 46 -19.88 2.64 -11.91
C PRO A 46 -19.80 2.89 -13.41
N SER A 47 -20.94 3.22 -14.00
CA SER A 47 -21.05 3.75 -15.35
C SER A 47 -20.40 5.13 -15.38
N LEU A 48 -19.36 5.30 -16.21
CA LEU A 48 -18.80 6.61 -16.51
C LEU A 48 -19.90 7.49 -17.10
N THR A 49 -20.45 8.39 -16.29
CA THR A 49 -21.24 9.52 -16.77
C THR A 49 -20.61 10.80 -16.23
N LYS A 50 -20.10 11.60 -17.17
CA LYS A 50 -19.65 12.97 -16.94
C LYS A 50 -20.82 13.78 -16.38
N SER A 51 -20.72 14.24 -15.14
CA SER A 51 -21.58 15.31 -14.64
C SER A 51 -20.75 16.31 -13.83
N LYS A 52 -20.78 17.54 -14.31
CA LYS A 52 -20.13 18.75 -13.83
C LYS A 52 -21.00 19.34 -12.72
N THR A 53 -20.60 19.27 -11.43
CA THR A 53 -21.10 20.22 -10.42
C THR A 53 -20.16 20.31 -9.22
N THR A 54 -19.97 21.54 -8.79
CA THR A 54 -18.99 22.12 -7.87
C THR A 54 -19.26 21.73 -6.40
N ALA A 55 -18.26 21.15 -5.71
CA ALA A 55 -18.08 21.26 -4.25
C ALA A 55 -16.65 20.85 -3.89
N THR A 56 -15.91 21.78 -3.29
CA THR A 56 -14.52 21.69 -2.85
C THR A 56 -14.35 20.79 -1.62
N THR A 57 -13.63 19.68 -1.79
CA THR A 57 -12.81 19.06 -0.73
C THR A 57 -11.69 18.26 -1.39
N THR A 58 -10.45 18.65 -1.10
CA THR A 58 -9.21 18.23 -1.76
C THR A 58 -8.77 16.85 -1.24
N THR A 59 -8.91 15.79 -2.04
CA THR A 59 -8.12 14.55 -1.90
C THR A 59 -7.79 14.02 -3.31
N GLY A 60 -6.51 13.70 -3.53
CA GLY A 60 -5.89 13.51 -4.84
C GLY A 60 -6.44 12.36 -5.69
N PRO A 61 -5.97 12.24 -6.95
CA PRO A 61 -6.45 11.24 -7.88
C PRO A 61 -6.20 9.84 -7.31
N LYS A 62 -7.25 9.03 -7.16
CA LYS A 62 -7.10 7.59 -6.88
C LYS A 62 -6.31 6.97 -8.02
N VAL A 63 -5.01 6.82 -7.83
CA VAL A 63 -4.11 6.20 -8.81
C VAL A 63 -4.55 4.74 -8.94
N LYS A 64 -4.84 4.33 -10.17
CA LYS A 64 -5.31 2.95 -10.43
C LYS A 64 -4.11 2.00 -10.32
N PRO A 65 -4.27 0.85 -9.64
CA PRO A 65 -3.21 -0.13 -9.56
C PRO A 65 -2.84 -0.66 -10.94
N LEU A 66 -1.55 -0.93 -11.16
CA LEU A 66 -1.09 -1.47 -12.44
C LEU A 66 -1.74 -2.82 -12.70
N THR A 67 -2.22 -3.03 -13.93
CA THR A 67 -2.71 -4.34 -14.35
C THR A 67 -1.56 -5.36 -14.41
N LEU A 68 -1.86 -6.65 -14.31
CA LEU A 68 -0.83 -7.70 -14.38
C LEU A 68 -0.04 -7.63 -15.70
N THR A 69 -0.69 -7.25 -16.80
CA THR A 69 -0.03 -7.05 -18.10
C THR A 69 0.98 -5.92 -18.06
N GLN A 70 0.62 -4.79 -17.45
CA GLN A 70 1.52 -3.64 -17.31
C GLN A 70 2.71 -3.94 -16.40
N LEU A 71 2.49 -4.65 -15.28
CA LEU A 71 3.57 -5.13 -14.42
C LEU A 71 4.56 -6.00 -15.19
N LYS A 72 4.06 -6.98 -15.94
CA LYS A 72 4.88 -7.86 -16.77
C LYS A 72 5.67 -7.08 -17.82
N GLN A 73 5.02 -6.16 -18.53
CA GLN A 73 5.68 -5.34 -19.55
C GLN A 73 6.80 -4.48 -18.97
N ALA A 74 6.60 -3.88 -17.80
CA ALA A 74 7.64 -3.07 -17.16
C ALA A 74 8.84 -3.93 -16.71
N VAL A 75 8.58 -5.11 -16.16
CA VAL A 75 9.65 -6.07 -15.81
C VAL A 75 10.37 -6.56 -17.07
N TYR A 76 9.65 -6.87 -18.13
CA TYR A 76 10.25 -7.26 -19.43
C TYR A 76 11.15 -6.17 -20.00
N ALA A 77 10.72 -4.92 -19.94
CA ALA A 77 11.52 -3.78 -20.38
C ALA A 77 12.81 -3.65 -19.56
N TYR A 78 12.74 -3.80 -18.23
CA TYR A 78 13.93 -3.73 -17.36
C TYR A 78 14.95 -4.84 -17.67
N PHE A 79 14.50 -6.06 -17.92
CA PHE A 79 15.36 -7.20 -18.24
C PHE A 79 15.65 -7.36 -19.74
N GLU A 80 15.23 -6.42 -20.57
CA GLU A 80 15.43 -6.42 -22.04
C GLU A 80 14.92 -7.70 -22.73
N VAL A 81 13.78 -8.23 -22.29
CA VAL A 81 13.13 -9.43 -22.84
C VAL A 81 11.73 -9.14 -23.36
N SER A 82 11.16 -10.01 -24.19
CA SER A 82 9.83 -9.77 -24.77
C SER A 82 8.70 -10.52 -24.07
N ASN A 83 9.01 -11.62 -23.36
CA ASN A 83 7.99 -12.49 -22.78
C ASN A 83 8.50 -13.28 -21.55
N THR A 84 7.58 -13.98 -20.87
CA THR A 84 7.92 -14.76 -19.66
C THR A 84 8.92 -15.90 -19.96
N THR A 85 8.87 -16.49 -21.16
CA THR A 85 9.76 -17.61 -21.53
C THR A 85 11.19 -17.13 -21.68
N GLU A 86 11.40 -15.98 -22.31
CA GLU A 86 12.70 -15.32 -22.41
C GLU A 86 13.17 -14.82 -21.05
N LEU A 87 12.29 -14.23 -20.24
CA LEU A 87 12.62 -13.78 -18.89
C LEU A 87 13.22 -14.92 -18.04
N LYS A 88 12.58 -16.10 -18.06
CA LYS A 88 13.07 -17.29 -17.32
C LYS A 88 14.43 -17.79 -17.82
N LYS A 89 14.77 -17.55 -19.09
CA LYS A 89 16.04 -17.93 -19.70
C LYS A 89 17.11 -16.85 -19.54
N SER A 90 16.73 -15.61 -19.24
CA SER A 90 17.66 -14.50 -19.04
C SER A 90 18.55 -14.77 -17.84
N SER A 91 19.86 -14.79 -18.07
CA SER A 91 20.85 -14.95 -17.01
C SER A 91 20.77 -13.79 -16.01
N MET A 92 20.50 -12.57 -16.50
CA MET A 92 20.31 -11.40 -15.65
C MET A 92 19.13 -11.59 -14.69
N PHE A 93 17.99 -12.06 -15.20
CA PHE A 93 16.83 -12.34 -14.36
C PHE A 93 17.09 -13.44 -13.34
N GLN A 94 17.75 -14.53 -13.75
CA GLN A 94 18.10 -15.62 -12.83
C GLN A 94 19.05 -15.16 -11.72
N MET A 95 20.05 -14.33 -12.05
CA MET A 95 20.97 -13.78 -11.06
C MET A 95 20.25 -12.83 -10.10
N ALA A 96 19.45 -11.91 -10.63
CA ALA A 96 18.63 -10.99 -9.86
C ALA A 96 17.69 -11.74 -8.89
N THR A 97 17.03 -12.79 -9.38
CA THR A 97 16.02 -13.51 -8.59
C THR A 97 16.55 -14.57 -7.64
N ARG A 98 17.86 -14.84 -7.61
CA ARG A 98 18.46 -15.85 -6.72
C ARG A 98 18.22 -15.62 -5.24
N ALA A 99 18.15 -14.36 -4.82
CA ALA A 99 17.99 -13.98 -3.43
C ALA A 99 16.51 -13.95 -2.97
N PHE A 100 15.56 -14.17 -3.88
CA PHE A 100 14.15 -14.13 -3.52
C PHE A 100 13.66 -15.48 -3.05
N ASP A 101 13.05 -15.50 -1.87
CA ASP A 101 12.33 -16.66 -1.38
C ASP A 101 11.03 -16.86 -2.18
N ASN A 102 10.93 -17.98 -2.88
CA ASN A 102 9.69 -18.52 -3.45
C ASN A 102 8.99 -17.63 -4.50
N ILE A 103 9.70 -17.17 -5.53
CA ILE A 103 9.06 -16.51 -6.69
C ILE A 103 8.19 -17.50 -7.47
N ASN A 104 6.88 -17.21 -7.55
CA ASN A 104 5.95 -17.90 -8.42
C ASN A 104 5.42 -16.94 -9.49
N LEU A 105 5.98 -17.03 -10.71
CA LEU A 105 5.61 -16.17 -11.85
C LEU A 105 4.17 -16.35 -12.37
N SER A 106 3.39 -17.26 -11.79
CA SER A 106 1.95 -17.38 -12.04
C SER A 106 1.14 -16.42 -11.16
N GLN A 107 1.71 -16.02 -10.02
CA GLN A 107 1.07 -15.20 -8.99
C GLN A 107 1.42 -13.74 -9.17
N ARG A 108 0.44 -12.86 -8.97
CA ARG A 108 0.62 -11.41 -9.14
C ARG A 108 1.63 -10.85 -8.14
N GLU A 109 1.60 -11.36 -6.91
CA GLU A 109 2.43 -10.95 -5.78
C GLU A 109 3.92 -11.09 -6.11
N SER A 110 4.30 -12.12 -6.87
CA SER A 110 5.68 -12.30 -7.31
C SER A 110 6.12 -11.24 -8.33
N TRP A 111 5.22 -10.85 -9.23
CA TRP A 111 5.50 -9.75 -10.17
C TRP A 111 5.63 -8.42 -9.45
N GLU A 112 4.79 -8.17 -8.44
CA GLU A 112 4.90 -6.96 -7.61
C GLU A 112 6.23 -6.93 -6.85
N LYS A 113 6.66 -8.05 -6.25
CA LYS A 113 7.99 -8.13 -5.59
C LYS A 113 9.14 -7.80 -6.54
N ILE A 114 9.15 -8.39 -7.74
CA ILE A 114 10.17 -8.12 -8.76
C ILE A 114 10.11 -6.65 -9.21
N TYR A 115 8.90 -6.11 -9.39
CA TYR A 115 8.71 -4.73 -9.76
C TYR A 115 9.29 -3.78 -8.71
N ARG A 116 9.03 -4.04 -7.42
CA ARG A 116 9.52 -3.22 -6.30
C ARG A 116 11.03 -3.17 -6.23
N GLU A 117 11.67 -4.30 -6.47
CA GLU A 117 13.13 -4.42 -6.36
C GLU A 117 13.86 -3.76 -7.54
N TYR A 118 13.34 -3.94 -8.76
CA TYR A 118 14.09 -3.59 -9.97
C TYR A 118 13.51 -2.46 -10.79
N VAL A 119 12.19 -2.33 -10.83
CA VAL A 119 11.53 -1.37 -11.72
C VAL A 119 11.29 -0.05 -11.01
N GLY A 120 10.68 -0.10 -9.82
CA GLY A 120 10.29 1.13 -9.14
C GLY A 120 9.19 0.95 -8.10
N ILE A 121 8.63 2.10 -7.72
CA ILE A 121 7.50 2.19 -6.80
C ILE A 121 6.21 1.96 -7.59
N LEU A 122 5.29 1.17 -7.01
CA LEU A 122 4.00 0.96 -7.63
C LEU A 122 3.18 2.27 -7.54
N PRO A 123 2.52 2.71 -8.62
CA PRO A 123 1.80 3.98 -8.62
C PRO A 123 0.75 4.14 -7.51
N GLU A 124 0.15 3.03 -7.07
CA GLU A 124 -0.81 2.99 -5.96
C GLU A 124 -0.17 3.16 -4.56
N GLU A 125 1.13 2.96 -4.44
CA GLU A 125 1.90 3.08 -3.19
C GLU A 125 2.81 4.31 -3.20
N ASP A 126 2.86 5.02 -4.33
CA ASP A 126 3.59 6.25 -4.48
C ASP A 126 2.87 7.38 -3.74
N GLY A 127 3.45 7.84 -2.63
CA GLY A 127 2.78 8.79 -1.73
C GLY A 127 1.91 8.12 -0.67
N GLU A 128 2.14 6.83 -0.36
CA GLU A 128 1.46 6.14 0.74
C GLU A 128 1.75 6.85 2.07
N THR A 129 0.72 7.04 2.89
CA THR A 129 0.82 7.58 4.25
C THR A 129 0.44 6.50 5.24
N GLY A 130 1.32 6.23 6.21
CA GLY A 130 1.10 5.18 7.21
C GLY A 130 2.25 5.12 8.20
N LYS A 131 2.13 4.24 9.22
CA LYS A 131 3.11 4.12 10.31
C LYS A 131 4.55 3.95 9.84
N HIS A 132 4.75 3.17 8.77
CA HIS A 132 6.06 2.85 8.22
C HIS A 132 6.39 3.63 6.94
N CYS A 133 5.57 4.64 6.60
CA CYS A 133 5.77 5.44 5.40
C CYS A 133 6.45 6.75 5.77
N ILE A 134 7.62 6.99 5.19
CA ILE A 134 8.38 8.23 5.34
C ILE A 134 8.46 8.87 3.96
N ASN A 135 8.01 10.12 3.85
CA ASN A 135 8.06 10.91 2.62
C ASN A 135 7.42 10.20 1.41
N GLY A 136 6.28 9.56 1.69
CA GLY A 136 5.46 8.85 0.69
C GLY A 136 5.96 7.46 0.32
N ILE A 137 6.94 6.91 1.05
CA ILE A 137 7.53 5.59 0.78
C ILE A 137 7.49 4.71 2.02
N ASN A 138 6.96 3.50 1.87
CA ASN A 138 7.08 2.47 2.88
C ASN A 138 8.50 1.88 2.89
N ILE A 139 9.26 2.17 3.94
CA ILE A 139 10.70 1.86 4.05
C ILE A 139 11.00 0.35 4.15
N PHE A 140 10.00 -0.47 4.53
CA PHE A 140 10.13 -1.91 4.58
C PHE A 140 9.80 -2.59 3.25
N LYS A 141 9.08 -1.90 2.37
CA LYS A 141 8.77 -2.39 1.01
C LYS A 141 9.80 -1.93 -0.01
N TYR A 142 10.46 -0.80 0.25
CA TYR A 142 11.29 -0.12 -0.73
C TYR A 142 12.56 0.48 -0.12
N PHE A 143 13.69 0.26 -0.79
CA PHE A 143 14.97 0.86 -0.41
C PHE A 143 15.28 2.09 -1.29
N TYR A 144 14.68 3.25 -0.97
CA TYR A 144 14.94 4.53 -1.64
C TYR A 144 15.48 5.60 -0.68
N PRO A 145 16.75 5.48 -0.26
CA PRO A 145 17.32 6.33 0.80
C PRO A 145 17.23 7.83 0.47
N TYR A 146 17.59 8.25 -0.74
CA TYR A 146 17.49 9.66 -1.14
C TYR A 146 16.05 10.20 -1.04
N ARG A 147 15.04 9.41 -1.42
CA ARG A 147 13.64 9.82 -1.32
C ARG A 147 13.17 9.87 0.12
N VAL A 148 13.53 8.87 0.92
CA VAL A 148 13.23 8.82 2.37
C VAL A 148 13.85 10.01 3.09
N PHE A 149 15.04 10.46 2.70
CA PHE A 149 15.69 11.61 3.32
C PHE A 149 15.30 12.98 2.71
N GLU A 150 14.41 13.01 1.70
CA GLU A 150 14.06 14.22 0.93
C GLU A 150 15.28 14.92 0.30
N LEU A 151 16.13 14.11 -0.33
CA LEU A 151 17.37 14.55 -0.94
C LEU A 151 17.37 14.27 -2.44
N ASP A 152 18.01 15.15 -3.20
CA ASP A 152 18.31 14.90 -4.61
C ASP A 152 19.63 14.13 -4.72
N PRO A 153 19.65 12.92 -5.31
CA PRO A 153 20.88 12.13 -5.46
C PRO A 153 21.99 12.83 -6.25
N LYS A 154 21.68 13.86 -7.05
CA LYS A 154 22.67 14.59 -7.87
C LYS A 154 23.29 15.77 -7.14
N THR A 155 22.61 16.35 -6.16
CA THR A 155 23.06 17.60 -5.51
C THR A 155 23.27 17.46 -4.01
N ALA A 156 22.78 16.38 -3.39
CA ALA A 156 22.88 16.19 -1.95
C ALA A 156 24.35 16.09 -1.50
N THR A 157 24.70 16.90 -0.50
CA THR A 157 26.01 16.85 0.13
C THR A 157 26.02 15.87 1.31
N LYS A 158 27.22 15.52 1.79
CA LYS A 158 27.38 14.71 3.03
C LYS A 158 26.72 15.38 4.24
N GLU A 159 26.74 16.72 4.27
CA GLU A 159 26.12 17.49 5.35
C GLU A 159 24.59 17.44 5.27
N ASP A 160 24.02 17.54 4.07
CA ASP A 160 22.56 17.38 3.86
C ASP A 160 22.07 16.01 4.30
N ILE A 161 22.82 14.96 3.97
CA ILE A 161 22.51 13.58 4.37
C ILE A 161 22.54 13.43 5.88
N LYS A 162 23.60 13.94 6.53
CA LYS A 162 23.73 13.90 7.99
C LYS A 162 22.60 14.66 8.67
N ASN A 163 22.24 15.84 8.15
CA ASN A 163 21.16 16.65 8.68
C ASN A 163 19.80 15.97 8.51
N ALA A 164 19.52 15.41 7.33
CA ALA A 164 18.29 14.68 7.05
C ALA A 164 18.14 13.45 7.98
N TYR A 165 19.21 12.65 8.10
CA TYR A 165 19.25 11.53 9.03
C TYR A 165 19.01 11.97 10.47
N TYR A 166 19.72 13.00 10.94
CA TYR A 166 19.55 13.51 12.31
C TYR A 166 18.12 13.94 12.63
N ARG A 167 17.43 14.60 11.69
CA ARG A 167 16.01 14.98 11.85
C ARG A 167 15.13 13.75 12.03
N LEU A 168 15.25 12.75 11.15
CA LEU A 168 14.42 11.54 11.23
C LEU A 168 14.78 10.68 12.44
N SER A 169 16.06 10.57 12.78
CA SER A 169 16.54 9.86 13.97
C SER A 169 15.93 10.43 15.24
N LYS A 170 15.76 11.76 15.37
CA LYS A 170 15.08 12.35 16.54
C LYS A 170 13.61 11.96 16.65
N VAL A 171 12.92 11.85 15.51
CA VAL A 171 11.51 11.48 15.48
C VAL A 171 11.34 10.01 15.85
N TYR A 172 12.12 9.13 15.22
CA TYR A 172 11.95 7.68 15.34
C TYR A 172 12.85 7.01 16.39
N HIS A 173 13.65 7.77 17.16
CA HIS A 173 14.52 7.19 18.19
C HIS A 173 13.71 6.32 19.16
N PRO A 174 14.18 5.10 19.53
CA PRO A 174 13.44 4.22 20.43
C PRO A 174 13.12 4.83 21.80
N ASP A 175 13.92 5.79 22.26
CA ASP A 175 13.68 6.51 23.52
C ASP A 175 12.53 7.53 23.45
N ASN A 176 12.03 7.85 22.25
CA ASN A 176 10.90 8.76 22.09
C ASN A 176 9.59 8.00 22.35
N GLN A 177 8.89 8.37 23.42
CA GLN A 177 7.67 7.68 23.87
C GLN A 177 6.45 7.91 22.95
N GLU A 178 6.45 8.97 22.14
CA GLU A 178 5.31 9.31 21.27
C GLU A 178 5.48 8.74 19.85
N THR A 179 6.68 8.89 19.28
CA THR A 179 6.94 8.59 17.86
C THR A 179 8.09 7.60 17.64
N GLY A 180 8.68 7.07 18.71
CA GLY A 180 9.80 6.14 18.65
C GLY A 180 9.41 4.80 18.02
N ASP A 181 10.26 4.33 17.11
CA ASP A 181 10.10 3.03 16.47
C ASP A 181 11.48 2.47 16.13
N ALA A 182 11.91 1.47 16.89
CA ALA A 182 13.25 0.89 16.78
C ALA A 182 13.51 0.27 15.39
N GLU A 183 12.51 -0.39 14.80
CA GLU A 183 12.65 -1.02 13.49
C GLU A 183 12.82 0.03 12.38
N VAL A 184 12.05 1.12 12.47
CA VAL A 184 12.19 2.27 11.56
C VAL A 184 13.56 2.93 11.73
N PHE A 185 14.00 3.14 12.96
CA PHE A 185 15.30 3.73 13.26
C PHE A 185 16.48 2.91 12.69
N ASP A 186 16.43 1.59 12.84
CA ASP A 186 17.43 0.68 12.29
C ASP A 186 17.44 0.73 10.76
N CYS A 187 16.26 0.73 10.14
CA CYS A 187 16.12 0.88 8.69
C CYS A 187 16.73 2.19 8.18
N LEU A 188 16.43 3.32 8.84
CA LEU A 188 17.02 4.63 8.53
C LEU A 188 18.55 4.62 8.68
N THR A 189 19.08 3.92 9.69
CA THR A 189 20.52 3.79 9.90
C THR A 189 21.19 3.04 8.75
N VAL A 190 20.57 1.96 8.26
CA VAL A 190 21.06 1.19 7.11
C VAL A 190 21.04 2.05 5.83
N MET A 191 19.93 2.76 5.60
CA MET A 191 19.79 3.69 4.46
C MET A 191 20.83 4.81 4.49
N TYR A 192 21.07 5.42 5.66
CA TYR A 192 22.09 6.45 5.83
C TYR A 192 23.49 5.93 5.47
N LYS A 193 23.84 4.73 5.96
CA LYS A 193 25.13 4.11 5.68
C LYS A 193 25.32 3.81 4.19
N SER A 194 24.28 3.39 3.46
CA SER A 194 24.40 3.08 2.03
C SER A 194 24.79 4.32 1.22
N ILE A 195 24.05 5.42 1.37
CA ILE A 195 24.30 6.64 0.58
C ILE A 195 25.53 7.42 1.04
N THR A 196 25.92 7.30 2.31
CA THR A 196 27.15 7.93 2.80
C THR A 196 28.40 7.23 2.25
N THR A 197 28.32 5.91 2.00
CA THR A 197 29.42 5.12 1.42
C THR A 197 29.57 5.36 -0.08
N GLU A 198 28.49 5.67 -0.78
CA GLU A 198 28.46 5.97 -2.22
C GLU A 198 29.14 7.30 -2.57
N ILE A 199 29.06 8.31 -1.68
CA ILE A 199 29.70 9.62 -1.90
C ILE A 199 31.17 9.54 -1.49
N LYS A 200 32.02 9.09 -2.41
CA LYS A 200 33.48 9.21 -2.28
C LYS A 200 33.96 10.57 -2.75
#